data_AF-A0A8T3UX38-F1
#
_entry.id   AF-A0A8T3UX38-F1
#
_cell.length_a   1.000
_cell.length_b   1.000
_cell.length_c   1.000
_cell.angle_alpha   90.00
_cell.angle_beta   90.00
_cell.angle_gamma   90.00
#
_symmetry.space_group_name_H-M   'P 1'
#
loop_
_entity.id
_entity.type
_entity.pdbx_description
1 polymer ?
#
loop_
_entity_poly.entity_id
_entity_poly.type
_entity_poly.pdbx_seq_one_letter_code
_entity_poly.pdbx_strand_id
1 'polypeptide(L)'
;MVSVEEFAISTANDIPGFKILETKGFIYGLTVRSRGAGGQIGAGIKSLFGGEITQYVKMMEESRDEALHRAIEHAKELGANGIVAIRFDSNEISDVMQEILVYGTAVVVEKE
;
A
#
# COMPACT_ATOMS: atom_id res chain seq x y z
N MET A 1 5.62 7.20 2.44
CA MET A 1 5.65 7.39 0.96
C MET A 1 6.98 6.89 0.39
N VAL A 2 6.95 5.71 -0.21
CA VAL A 2 8.13 5.08 -0.86
C VAL A 2 8.43 5.84 -2.15
N SER A 3 9.68 6.29 -2.30
CA SER A 3 10.16 6.93 -3.54
C SER A 3 10.54 5.87 -4.57
N VAL A 4 10.35 6.17 -5.86
CA VAL A 4 10.82 5.32 -6.97
C VAL A 4 12.34 5.10 -6.92
N GLU A 5 13.07 6.03 -6.29
CA GLU A 5 14.52 5.93 -6.09
C GLU A 5 14.92 4.87 -5.04
N GLU A 6 14.01 4.46 -4.16
CA GLU A 6 14.25 3.45 -3.12
C GLU A 6 13.90 2.03 -3.60
N PHE A 7 12.86 1.90 -4.41
CA PHE A 7 12.45 0.66 -5.08
C PHE A 7 11.63 1.01 -6.32
N ALA A 8 11.89 0.37 -7.46
CA ALA A 8 11.24 0.73 -8.71
C ALA A 8 9.76 0.29 -8.70
N ILE A 9 8.83 1.21 -8.44
CA ILE A 9 7.40 0.90 -8.29
C ILE A 9 6.57 1.74 -9.26
N SER A 10 5.63 1.08 -9.94
CA SER A 10 4.69 1.76 -10.83
C SER A 10 3.28 1.19 -10.72
N THR A 11 2.30 2.08 -10.82
CA THR A 11 0.89 1.71 -11.04
C THR A 11 0.62 1.39 -12.51
N ALA A 12 1.48 1.77 -13.44
CA ALA A 12 1.44 1.30 -14.82
C ALA A 12 2.01 -0.12 -14.94
N ASN A 13 1.92 -0.71 -16.13
CA ASN A 13 2.50 -2.04 -16.41
C ASN A 13 4.01 -1.99 -16.71
N ASP A 14 4.57 -0.78 -16.78
CA ASP A 14 5.95 -0.46 -17.07
C ASP A 14 6.47 0.65 -16.13
N ILE A 15 7.79 0.87 -16.16
CA ILE A 15 8.48 1.90 -15.39
C ILE A 15 9.35 2.70 -16.38
N PRO A 16 8.93 3.90 -16.81
CA PRO A 16 9.71 4.70 -17.75
C PRO A 16 11.16 4.94 -17.27
N GLY A 17 12.13 4.75 -18.17
CA GLY A 17 13.56 4.80 -17.86
C GLY A 17 14.15 3.51 -17.28
N PHE A 18 13.34 2.44 -17.22
CA PHE A 18 13.77 1.10 -16.85
C PHE A 18 13.27 0.06 -17.85
N LYS A 19 14.10 -0.93 -18.11
CA LYS A 19 13.76 -2.13 -18.87
C LYS A 19 13.43 -3.27 -17.93
N ILE A 20 12.26 -3.90 -18.10
CA ILE A 20 11.90 -5.15 -17.40
C ILE A 20 12.67 -6.31 -18.03
N LEU A 21 13.49 -6.99 -17.24
CA LEU A 21 14.30 -8.15 -17.64
C LEU A 21 13.59 -9.47 -17.35
N GLU A 22 12.86 -9.55 -16.23
CA GLU A 22 12.20 -10.79 -15.78
C GLU A 22 10.95 -10.47 -14.96
N THR A 23 9.91 -11.31 -15.09
CA THR A 23 8.74 -11.30 -14.21
C THR A 23 8.89 -12.39 -13.14
N LYS A 24 8.81 -12.01 -11.87
CA LYS A 24 8.90 -12.93 -10.72
C LYS A 24 7.55 -13.44 -10.23
N GLY A 25 6.46 -12.78 -10.61
CA GLY A 25 5.10 -13.24 -10.35
C GLY A 25 4.32 -12.33 -9.40
N PHE A 26 3.22 -12.85 -8.86
CA PHE A 26 2.30 -12.12 -8.00
C PHE A 26 2.91 -11.87 -6.62
N ILE A 27 2.73 -10.65 -6.11
CA ILE A 27 3.06 -10.27 -4.73
C ILE A 27 1.91 -9.56 -4.07
N TYR A 28 1.92 -9.59 -2.74
CA TYR A 28 0.98 -8.85 -1.92
C TYR A 28 1.57 -8.48 -0.57
N GLY A 29 0.98 -7.47 0.06
CA GLY A 29 1.19 -7.09 1.45
C GLY A 29 -0.13 -6.63 2.06
N LEU A 30 -0.41 -7.05 3.29
CA LEU A 30 -1.68 -6.77 3.95
C LEU A 30 -1.46 -6.24 5.37
N THR A 31 -2.37 -5.39 5.84
CA THR A 31 -2.48 -5.02 7.26
C THR A 31 -3.96 -4.88 7.66
N VAL A 32 -4.25 -5.14 8.92
CA VAL A 32 -5.59 -5.00 9.51
C VAL A 32 -5.49 -4.04 10.68
N ARG A 33 -6.34 -3.02 10.71
CA ARG A 33 -6.38 -2.02 11.80
C ARG A 33 -7.74 -1.93 12.45
N SER A 34 -7.73 -1.74 13.77
CA SER A 34 -8.91 -1.41 14.53
C SER A 34 -9.23 0.08 14.40
N ARG A 35 -10.42 0.41 13.90
CA ARG A 35 -10.99 1.77 13.86
C ARG A 35 -11.14 2.35 15.28
N GLY A 36 -11.26 1.48 16.28
CA GLY A 36 -11.39 1.87 17.69
C GLY A 36 -10.08 2.35 18.36
N ALA A 37 -8.92 1.98 17.82
CA ALA A 37 -7.63 2.36 18.40
C ALA A 37 -7.21 3.82 18.09
N GLY A 38 -7.89 4.50 17.16
CA GLY A 38 -7.55 5.83 16.64
C GLY A 38 -8.39 7.01 17.17
N GLY A 39 -9.40 6.78 18.02
CA GLY A 39 -10.15 7.84 18.69
C GLY A 39 -11.65 7.84 18.40
N GLN A 40 -12.40 7.04 19.16
CA GLN A 40 -13.86 7.01 19.11
C GLN A 40 -14.52 8.32 19.62
N ILE A 41 -13.78 9.25 20.24
CA ILE A 41 -14.34 10.41 20.94
C ILE A 41 -14.44 11.67 20.04
N GLY A 42 -13.65 11.78 18.95
CA GLY A 42 -13.64 12.97 18.08
C GLY A 42 -14.41 12.83 16.76
N ALA A 43 -14.60 11.59 16.28
CA ALA A 43 -15.19 11.31 14.98
C ALA A 43 -16.70 11.61 14.92
N GLY A 44 -17.43 11.32 16.00
CA GLY A 44 -18.89 11.49 16.06
C GLY A 44 -19.36 12.95 15.98
N ILE A 45 -18.51 13.91 16.37
CA ILE A 45 -18.84 15.35 16.29
C ILE A 45 -18.46 15.89 14.90
N LYS A 46 -17.29 15.54 14.35
CA LYS A 46 -16.88 15.99 13.00
C LYS A 46 -17.75 15.41 11.88
N SER A 47 -18.26 14.18 12.01
CA SER A 47 -19.15 13.59 11.00
C SER A 47 -20.48 14.34 10.86
N LEU A 48 -20.93 15.02 11.92
CA LEU A 48 -22.18 15.79 11.91
C LEU A 48 -22.04 17.16 11.23
N PHE A 49 -20.85 17.77 11.31
CA PHE A 49 -20.58 19.08 10.71
C PHE A 49 -19.92 19.00 9.32
N GLY A 50 -19.56 17.79 8.87
CA GLY A 50 -18.83 17.56 7.63
C GLY A 50 -17.38 18.02 7.73
N GLY A 51 -16.44 17.13 7.44
CA GLY A 51 -15.02 17.48 7.44
C GLY A 51 -14.12 16.26 7.55
N GLU A 52 -12.86 16.45 7.15
CA GLU A 52 -11.84 15.41 7.26
C GLU A 52 -11.53 15.08 8.73
N ILE A 53 -11.49 13.78 9.03
CA ILE A 53 -11.06 13.27 10.32
C ILE A 53 -9.56 12.96 10.20
N THR A 54 -8.73 13.99 10.41
CA THR A 54 -7.26 13.95 10.22
C THR A 54 -6.58 12.77 10.93
N GLN A 55 -7.08 12.35 12.10
CA GLN A 55 -6.57 11.17 12.80
C GLN A 55 -6.77 9.88 12.00
N TYR A 56 -7.94 9.72 11.36
CA TYR A 56 -8.19 8.58 10.48
C TYR A 56 -7.40 8.69 9.20
N VAL A 57 -7.20 9.88 8.63
CA VAL A 57 -6.31 10.05 7.48
C VAL A 57 -4.90 9.57 7.80
N LYS A 58 -4.33 10.06 8.91
CA LYS A 58 -2.99 9.62 9.36
C LYS A 58 -2.91 8.11 9.59
N MET A 59 -3.89 7.53 10.28
CA MET A 59 -3.96 6.08 10.50
C MET A 59 -4.00 5.31 9.17
N MET A 60 -4.75 5.81 8.19
CA MET A 60 -4.90 5.19 6.88
C MET A 60 -3.65 5.37 6.00
N GLU A 61 -2.88 6.44 6.17
CA GLU A 61 -1.56 6.62 5.55
C GLU A 61 -0.55 5.62 6.13
N GLU A 62 -0.44 5.55 7.46
CA GLU A 62 0.45 4.60 8.15
C GLU A 62 0.15 3.14 7.77
N SER A 63 -1.14 2.81 7.65
CA SER A 63 -1.57 1.46 7.26
C SER A 63 -1.20 1.13 5.81
N ARG A 64 -1.28 2.12 4.91
CA ARG A 64 -0.87 1.92 3.50
C ARG A 64 0.64 1.77 3.37
N ASP A 65 1.41 2.58 4.10
CA ASP A 65 2.87 2.46 4.12
C ASP A 65 3.29 1.07 4.67
N GLU A 66 2.63 0.56 5.71
CA GLU A 66 2.89 -0.78 6.24
C GLU A 66 2.57 -1.89 5.22
N ALA A 67 1.40 -1.85 4.58
CA ALA A 67 1.01 -2.83 3.57
C ALA A 67 1.97 -2.80 2.37
N LEU A 68 2.38 -1.61 1.93
CA LEU A 68 3.34 -1.42 0.84
C LEU A 68 4.72 -1.99 1.19
N HIS A 69 5.25 -1.73 2.40
CA HIS A 69 6.51 -2.32 2.83
C HIS A 69 6.46 -3.85 2.83
N ARG A 70 5.37 -4.46 3.31
CA ARG A 70 5.19 -5.92 3.28
C ARG A 70 5.18 -6.47 1.84
N ALA A 71 4.56 -5.74 0.91
CA ALA A 71 4.54 -6.11 -0.51
C ALA A 71 5.95 -6.01 -1.14
N ILE A 72 6.74 -5.00 -0.77
CA ILE A 72 8.13 -4.84 -1.19
C ILE A 72 9.00 -5.97 -0.65
N GLU A 73 8.87 -6.34 0.63
CA GLU A 73 9.62 -7.47 1.20
C GLU A 73 9.27 -8.78 0.51
N HIS A 74 7.99 -9.04 0.23
CA HIS A 74 7.57 -10.20 -0.56
C HIS A 74 8.19 -10.17 -1.98
N ALA A 75 8.27 -9.00 -2.64
CA ALA A 75 8.96 -8.89 -3.93
C ALA A 75 10.47 -9.19 -3.82
N LYS A 76 11.14 -8.71 -2.76
CA LYS A 76 12.56 -9.02 -2.49
C LYS A 76 12.79 -10.51 -2.23
N GLU A 77 11.89 -11.19 -1.54
CA GLU A 77 11.94 -12.64 -1.32
C GLU A 77 11.91 -13.43 -2.64
N LEU A 78 11.23 -12.90 -3.66
CA LEU A 78 11.23 -13.46 -5.02
C LEU A 78 12.43 -13.02 -5.88
N GLY A 79 13.37 -12.26 -5.31
CA GLY A 79 14.53 -11.72 -6.02
C GLY A 79 14.20 -10.60 -7.01
N ALA A 80 13.06 -9.91 -6.83
CA ALA A 80 12.70 -8.74 -7.61
C ALA A 80 13.30 -7.45 -7.03
N ASN A 81 13.53 -6.47 -7.90
CA ASN A 81 13.96 -5.11 -7.54
C ASN A 81 12.96 -4.04 -8.02
N GLY A 82 11.79 -4.46 -8.53
CA GLY A 82 10.69 -3.59 -8.88
C GLY A 82 9.32 -4.26 -8.78
N ILE A 83 8.26 -3.45 -8.75
CA ILE A 83 6.86 -3.87 -8.82
C ILE A 83 6.14 -3.02 -9.87
N VAL A 84 5.43 -3.68 -10.78
CA VAL A 84 4.50 -3.03 -11.72
C VAL A 84 3.06 -3.42 -11.43
N ALA A 85 2.13 -2.66 -12.00
CA ALA A 85 0.70 -2.82 -11.80
C ALA A 85 0.30 -2.85 -10.32
N ILE A 86 0.98 -2.07 -9.47
CA ILE A 86 0.70 -2.05 -8.04
C ILE A 86 -0.68 -1.41 -7.77
N ARG A 87 -1.49 -2.03 -6.92
CA ARG A 87 -2.83 -1.56 -6.57
C ARG A 87 -3.02 -1.64 -5.06
N PHE A 88 -3.80 -0.70 -4.53
CA PHE A 88 -4.37 -0.79 -3.19
C PHE A 88 -5.81 -1.26 -3.30
N ASP A 89 -6.20 -2.11 -2.36
CA ASP A 89 -7.58 -2.44 -2.06
C ASP A 89 -7.82 -2.29 -0.56
N SER A 90 -9.06 -2.09 -0.16
CA SER A 90 -9.42 -1.99 1.24
C SER A 90 -10.82 -2.51 1.47
N ASN A 91 -10.98 -3.33 2.49
CA ASN A 91 -12.26 -3.93 2.82
C ASN A 91 -12.58 -3.80 4.31
N GLU A 92 -13.86 -3.69 4.64
CA GLU A 92 -14.31 -3.71 6.03
C GLU A 92 -14.47 -5.18 6.47
N ILE A 93 -13.69 -5.59 7.47
CA ILE A 93 -13.83 -6.94 8.05
C ILE A 93 -14.98 -6.95 9.07
N SER A 94 -15.14 -5.84 9.80
CA SER A 94 -16.24 -5.59 10.74
C SER A 94 -16.41 -4.09 10.97
N ASP A 95 -17.44 -3.69 11.72
CA ASP A 95 -17.70 -2.29 12.09
C ASP A 95 -16.48 -1.61 12.74
N VAL A 96 -15.60 -2.38 13.37
CA VAL A 96 -14.43 -1.87 14.09
C VAL A 96 -13.10 -2.25 13.45
N MET A 97 -13.07 -3.00 12.34
CA MET A 97 -11.83 -3.45 11.71
C MET A 97 -11.85 -3.28 10.19
N GLN A 98 -10.74 -2.80 9.66
CA GLN A 98 -10.53 -2.63 8.22
C GLN A 98 -9.22 -3.28 7.79
N GLU A 99 -9.27 -3.91 6.63
CA GLU A 99 -8.11 -4.40 5.89
C GLU A 99 -7.63 -3.35 4.89
N ILE A 100 -6.31 -3.25 4.74
CA ILE A 100 -5.67 -2.67 3.58
C ILE A 100 -4.79 -3.74 2.95
N LEU A 101 -5.04 -4.00 1.67
CA LEU A 101 -4.29 -4.90 0.82
C LEU A 101 -3.55 -4.09 -0.23
N VAL A 102 -2.29 -4.45 -0.49
CA VAL A 102 -1.52 -4.05 -1.65
C VAL A 102 -1.17 -5.29 -2.44
N TYR A 103 -1.28 -5.24 -3.75
CA TYR A 103 -0.83 -6.32 -4.62
C TYR A 103 -0.27 -5.78 -5.94
N GLY A 104 0.50 -6.61 -6.63
CA GLY A 104 1.10 -6.25 -7.91
C GLY A 104 1.90 -7.39 -8.52
N THR A 105 2.72 -7.06 -9.52
CA THR A 105 3.62 -8.01 -10.19
C THR A 105 5.06 -7.65 -9.87
N ALA A 106 5.78 -8.56 -9.24
CA ALA A 106 7.21 -8.42 -8.96
C ALA A 106 8.03 -8.63 -10.25
N VAL A 107 9.01 -7.76 -10.48
CA VAL A 107 9.85 -7.75 -11.68
C VAL A 107 11.32 -7.47 -11.35
N VAL A 108 12.22 -7.95 -12.21
CA VAL A 108 13.60 -7.49 -12.26
C VAL A 108 13.71 -6.43 -13.34
N VAL A 109 14.20 -5.25 -12.98
CA VAL A 109 14.40 -4.10 -13.85
C VAL A 109 15.86 -3.65 -13.87
N GLU A 110 16.27 -3.07 -14.99
CA GLU A 110 17.55 -2.40 -15.19
C GLU A 110 17.31 -0.98 -15.72
N LYS A 111 18.09 -0.01 -15.24
CA LYS A 111 17.99 1.38 -15.71
C LYS A 111 18.51 1.46 -17.14
N GLU A 112 17.75 2.14 -18.01
CA GLU A 112 18.15 2.39 -19.40
C GLU A 112 19.32 3.38 -19.52
#